data_AF-A0A944S4H9-F1
#
_entry.id   AF-A0A944S4H9-F1
#
_cell.length_a   1.000
_cell.length_b   1.000
_cell.length_c   1.000
_cell.angle_alpha   90.00
_cell.angle_beta   90.00
_cell.angle_gamma   90.00
#
_symmetry.space_group_name_H-M   'P 1'
#
loop_
_entity.id
_entity.type
_entity.pdbx_description
1 polymer ?
#
loop_
_entity_poly.entity_id
_entity_poly.type
_entity_poly.pdbx_seq_one_letter_code
_entity_poly.pdbx_strand_id
1 'polypeptide(L)'
;MPTKKQIADGLRERLADVAERGKVIGHALGVRADMAATRRRLRATYAELGEEMYRRLQAGEFEGDHQLLTLKERLDGLKAEARMHEGQLRDIMQAGFANGDRAADGAGGATAP
;
A
#
# COMPACT_ATOMS: atom_id res chain seq x y z
N MET A 1 3.72 -7.19 44.94
CA MET A 1 2.48 -6.46 44.59
C MET A 1 2.88 -5.20 43.84
N PRO A 2 2.61 -5.10 42.52
CA PRO A 2 2.87 -3.87 41.79
C PRO A 2 2.02 -2.73 42.37
N THR A 3 2.62 -1.56 42.51
CA THR A 3 1.91 -0.38 43.04
C THR A 3 0.91 0.14 42.01
N LYS A 4 -0.17 0.79 42.45
CA LYS A 4 -1.21 1.34 41.56
C LYS A 4 -0.64 2.23 40.43
N LYS A 5 0.49 2.90 40.68
CA LYS A 5 1.23 3.69 39.67
C LYS A 5 1.84 2.81 38.57
N GLN A 6 2.53 1.73 38.94
CA GLN A 6 3.14 0.80 37.97
C GLN A 6 2.08 0.16 37.05
N ILE A 7 0.89 -0.13 37.57
CA ILE A 7 -0.23 -0.64 36.77
C ILE A 7 -0.73 0.42 35.79
N ALA A 8 -0.88 1.67 36.24
CA ALA A 8 -1.34 2.77 35.39
C ALA A 8 -0.33 3.13 34.28
N ASP A 9 0.96 3.12 34.61
CA ASP A 9 2.02 3.41 33.64
C ASP A 9 2.13 2.30 32.59
N GLY A 10 2.08 1.03 33.00
CA GLY A 10 2.04 -0.10 32.06
C GLY A 10 0.79 -0.12 31.17
N LEU A 11 -0.36 0.36 31.67
CA LEU A 11 -1.57 0.51 30.85
C LEU A 11 -1.40 1.61 29.79
N ARG A 12 -0.80 2.76 30.15
CA ARG A 12 -0.53 3.84 29.19
C ARG A 12 0.42 3.40 28.09
N GLU A 13 1.47 2.68 28.44
CA GLU A 13 2.45 2.17 27.49
C GLU A 13 1.81 1.20 26.50
N ARG A 14 0.97 0.28 26.98
CA ARG A 14 0.21 -0.62 26.11
C ARG A 14 -0.77 0.11 25.20
N LEU A 15 -1.46 1.13 25.70
CA LEU A 15 -2.37 1.94 24.89
C LEU A 15 -1.62 2.75 23.82
N ALA A 16 -0.43 3.25 24.13
CA ALA A 16 0.44 3.94 23.18
C ALA A 16 0.91 2.99 22.06
N ASP A 17 1.34 1.77 22.40
CA ASP A 17 1.72 0.73 21.42
C ASP A 17 0.54 0.36 20.50
N VAL A 18 -0.65 0.14 21.06
CA VAL A 18 -1.87 -0.13 20.27
C VAL A 18 -2.21 1.04 19.34
N ALA A 19 -2.06 2.27 19.81
CA ALA A 19 -2.29 3.46 18.99
C ALA A 19 -1.28 3.57 17.83
N GLU A 20 0.01 3.26 18.05
CA GLU A 20 1.00 3.20 16.98
C GLU A 20 0.68 2.13 15.94
N ARG A 21 0.35 0.91 16.37
CA ARG A 21 -0.07 -0.17 15.47
C ARG A 21 -1.30 0.22 14.66
N GLY A 22 -2.27 0.89 15.28
CA GLY A 22 -3.45 1.43 14.61
C GLY A 22 -3.11 2.42 13.49
N LYS A 23 -2.12 3.29 13.70
CA LYS A 23 -1.63 4.22 12.66
C LYS A 23 -1.01 3.49 11.47
N VAL A 24 -0.18 2.48 11.74
CA VAL A 24 0.44 1.64 10.70
C VAL A 24 -0.63 0.94 9.84
N ILE A 25 -1.62 0.34 10.48
CA ILE A 25 -2.73 -0.33 9.79
C ILE A 25 -3.55 0.69 8.97
N GLY A 26 -3.85 1.85 9.54
CA GLY A 26 -4.55 2.93 8.84
C GLY A 26 -3.81 3.39 7.58
N HIS A 27 -2.49 3.56 7.68
CA HIS A 27 -1.65 3.91 6.54
C HIS A 27 -1.63 2.80 5.47
N ALA A 28 -1.49 1.54 5.87
CA ALA A 28 -1.55 0.39 4.95
C ALA A 28 -2.91 0.29 4.22
N LEU A 29 -4.01 0.59 4.91
CA LEU A 29 -5.35 0.62 4.30
C LEU A 29 -5.48 1.77 3.30
N GLY A 30 -4.89 2.95 3.59
CA GLY A 30 -4.81 4.06 2.65
C GLY A 30 -4.11 3.67 1.35
N VAL A 31 -2.91 3.11 1.44
CA VAL A 31 -2.14 2.65 0.27
C VAL A 31 -2.92 1.57 -0.52
N ARG A 32 -3.61 0.66 0.17
CA ARG A 32 -4.48 -0.33 -0.52
C ARG A 32 -5.64 0.30 -1.26
N ALA A 33 -6.24 1.37 -0.73
CA ALA A 33 -7.28 2.11 -1.42
C ALA A 33 -6.74 2.80 -2.68
N ASP A 34 -5.55 3.40 -2.60
CA ASP A 34 -4.87 4.01 -3.75
C ASP A 34 -4.56 2.95 -4.82
N MET A 35 -4.02 1.78 -4.44
CA MET A 35 -3.84 0.65 -5.36
C MET A 35 -5.13 0.24 -6.06
N ALA A 36 -6.25 0.21 -5.34
CA ALA A 36 -7.55 -0.13 -5.93
C ALA A 36 -8.00 0.95 -6.93
N ALA A 37 -7.77 2.22 -6.64
CA ALA A 37 -8.04 3.32 -7.56
C ALA A 37 -7.17 3.22 -8.83
N THR A 38 -5.86 2.99 -8.70
CA THR A 38 -4.95 2.80 -9.83
C THR A 38 -5.35 1.60 -10.69
N ARG A 39 -5.76 0.48 -10.07
CA ARG A 39 -6.29 -0.70 -10.81
C ARG A 39 -7.55 -0.38 -11.59
N ARG A 40 -8.46 0.45 -11.05
CA ARG A 40 -9.67 0.90 -11.78
C ARG A 40 -9.27 1.75 -12.99
N ARG A 41 -8.33 2.69 -12.83
CA ARG A 41 -7.81 3.52 -13.92
C ARG A 41 -7.13 2.67 -15.01
N LEU A 42 -6.34 1.66 -14.63
CA LEU A 42 -5.73 0.71 -15.56
C LEU A 42 -6.80 0.01 -16.41
N ARG A 43 -7.83 -0.57 -15.77
CA ARG A 43 -8.92 -1.26 -16.48
C ARG A 43 -9.63 -0.33 -17.46
N ALA A 44 -9.92 0.91 -17.05
CA ALA A 44 -10.53 1.90 -17.94
C ALA A 44 -9.63 2.21 -19.15
N THR A 45 -8.34 2.47 -18.91
CA THR A 45 -7.39 2.79 -19.99
C THR A 45 -7.17 1.60 -20.94
N TYR A 46 -7.21 0.37 -20.44
CA TYR A 46 -7.19 -0.84 -21.28
C TYR A 46 -8.45 -0.98 -22.14
N ALA A 47 -9.62 -0.62 -21.60
CA ALA A 47 -10.86 -0.59 -22.37
C ALA A 47 -10.79 0.48 -23.47
N GLU A 48 -10.34 1.70 -23.15
CA GLU A 48 -10.10 2.78 -24.13
C GLU A 48 -9.17 2.32 -25.26
N LEU A 49 -8.06 1.65 -24.92
CA LEU A 49 -7.12 1.08 -25.89
C LEU A 49 -7.78 0.04 -26.80
N GLY A 50 -8.59 -0.86 -26.23
CA GLY A 50 -9.32 -1.85 -27.00
C GLY A 50 -10.30 -1.22 -27.97
N GLU A 51 -11.11 -0.27 -27.51
CA GLU A 51 -12.07 0.48 -28.32
C GLU A 51 -11.38 1.24 -29.47
N GLU A 52 -10.24 1.87 -29.20
CA GLU A 52 -9.44 2.54 -30.23
C GLU A 52 -8.94 1.55 -31.29
N MET A 53 -8.38 0.41 -30.85
CA MET A 53 -7.92 -0.63 -31.77
C MET A 53 -9.05 -1.20 -32.63
N TYR A 54 -10.24 -1.41 -32.06
CA TYR A 54 -11.40 -1.89 -32.81
C TYR A 54 -11.90 -0.88 -33.83
N ARG A 55 -11.99 0.41 -33.47
CA ARG A 55 -12.39 1.47 -34.40
C ARG A 55 -11.45 1.56 -35.59
N ARG A 56 -10.15 1.48 -35.35
CA ARG A 56 -9.13 1.52 -36.39
C ARG A 56 -9.15 0.30 -37.31
N LEU A 57 -9.34 -0.89 -36.74
CA LEU A 57 -9.52 -2.11 -37.52
C LEU A 57 -10.71 -1.98 -38.48
N GLN A 58 -11.81 -1.35 -38.03
CA GLN A 58 -12.96 -1.07 -38.90
C GLN A 58 -12.67 -0.02 -39.98
N ALA A 59 -11.87 1.00 -39.66
CA ALA A 59 -11.47 2.05 -40.59
C ALA A 59 -10.40 1.60 -41.61
N GLY A 60 -9.71 0.47 -41.36
CA GLY A 60 -8.58 0.01 -42.18
C GLY A 60 -7.31 0.85 -41.98
N GLU A 61 -7.23 1.64 -40.92
CA GLU A 61 -6.16 2.59 -40.65
C GLU A 61 -5.15 2.05 -39.64
N PHE A 62 -3.95 1.69 -40.13
CA PHE A 62 -2.87 1.10 -39.31
C PHE A 62 -1.65 2.00 -39.13
N GLU A 63 -1.59 3.18 -39.77
CA GLU A 63 -0.40 4.03 -39.75
C GLU A 63 -0.34 4.98 -38.55
N GLY A 64 0.91 5.20 -38.11
CA GLY A 64 1.42 6.07 -37.04
C GLY A 64 0.41 6.85 -36.22
N ASP A 65 0.27 6.49 -34.94
CA ASP A 65 -0.78 7.07 -34.12
C ASP A 65 -0.29 7.57 -32.77
N HIS A 66 -0.31 8.90 -32.67
CA HIS A 66 -0.04 9.63 -31.45
C HIS A 66 -1.00 9.19 -30.33
N GLN A 67 -2.25 8.84 -30.64
CA GLN A 67 -3.23 8.42 -29.62
C GLN A 67 -2.87 7.08 -28.98
N LEU A 68 -2.47 6.07 -29.76
CA LEU A 68 -2.00 4.79 -29.20
C LEU A 68 -0.72 4.96 -28.37
N LEU A 69 0.18 5.85 -28.79
CA LEU A 69 1.37 6.20 -28.03
C LEU A 69 1.01 6.86 -26.69
N THR A 70 0.09 7.82 -26.69
CA THR A 70 -0.41 8.46 -25.46
C THR A 70 -1.07 7.45 -24.52
N LEU A 71 -1.90 6.54 -25.06
CA LEU A 71 -2.54 5.49 -24.25
C LEU A 71 -1.50 4.53 -23.66
N LYS A 72 -0.46 4.18 -24.41
CA LYS A 72 0.67 3.38 -23.93
C LYS A 72 1.40 4.09 -22.79
N GLU A 73 1.78 5.35 -22.98
CA GLU A 73 2.45 6.15 -21.94
C GLU A 73 1.62 6.23 -20.66
N ARG A 74 0.31 6.44 -20.80
CA ARG A 74 -0.63 6.45 -19.67
C ARG A 74 -0.69 5.10 -18.95
N LEU A 75 -0.74 3.99 -19.69
CA LEU A 75 -0.70 2.65 -19.12
C LEU A 75 0.61 2.38 -18.37
N ASP A 76 1.74 2.77 -18.95
CA ASP A 76 3.05 2.56 -18.33
C ASP A 76 3.21 3.41 -17.06
N GLY A 77 2.71 4.65 -17.06
CA GLY A 77 2.62 5.48 -15.87
C GLY A 77 1.76 4.85 -14.76
N LEU A 78 0.56 4.36 -15.09
CA LEU A 78 -0.31 3.70 -14.13
C LEU A 78 0.27 2.39 -13.59
N LYS A 79 1.02 1.63 -14.40
CA LYS A 79 1.74 0.43 -13.93
C LYS A 79 2.87 0.80 -12.97
N ALA A 80 3.60 1.88 -13.25
CA ALA A 80 4.65 2.37 -12.36
C ALA A 80 4.07 2.82 -11.02
N GLU A 81 2.97 3.59 -11.04
CA GLU A 81 2.22 4.00 -9.84
C GLU A 81 1.74 2.78 -9.03
N ALA A 82 1.19 1.76 -9.70
CA ALA A 82 0.77 0.53 -9.03
C ALA A 82 1.94 -0.20 -8.33
N ARG A 83 3.12 -0.26 -8.97
CA ARG A 83 4.33 -0.86 -8.38
C ARG A 83 4.85 -0.04 -7.21
N MET A 84 4.80 1.29 -7.31
CA MET A 84 5.17 2.19 -6.21
C MET A 84 4.30 1.92 -4.98
N HIS A 85 2.98 1.86 -5.14
CA HIS A 85 2.08 1.55 -4.02
C HIS A 85 2.29 0.15 -3.46
N GLU A 86 2.60 -0.84 -4.30
CA GLU A 86 2.96 -2.18 -3.83
C GLU A 86 4.24 -2.17 -2.98
N GLY A 87 5.26 -1.41 -3.40
CA GLY A 87 6.48 -1.19 -2.63
C GLY A 87 6.20 -0.51 -1.29
N GLN A 88 5.45 0.60 -1.30
CA GLN A 88 5.03 1.31 -0.09
C GLN A 88 4.28 0.39 0.88
N LEU A 89 3.33 -0.42 0.39
CA LEU A 89 2.61 -1.37 1.23
C LEU A 89 3.56 -2.42 1.83
N ARG A 90 4.50 -2.95 1.04
CA ARG A 90 5.51 -3.89 1.52
C ARG A 90 6.36 -3.28 2.63
N ASP A 91 6.81 -2.04 2.45
CA ASP A 91 7.64 -1.33 3.43
C ASP A 91 6.88 -1.06 4.72
N ILE A 92 5.61 -0.64 4.63
CA ILE A 92 4.74 -0.43 5.81
C ILE A 92 4.54 -1.73 6.58
N MET A 93 4.31 -2.84 5.87
CA MET A 93 4.15 -4.15 6.50
C MET A 93 5.48 -4.60 7.13
N GLN A 94 6.61 -4.47 6.45
CA GLN A 94 7.90 -4.87 7.01
C GLN A 94 8.29 -4.02 8.23
N ALA A 95 8.19 -2.70 8.14
CA ALA A 95 8.53 -1.79 9.25
C ALA A 95 7.55 -1.89 10.42
N GLY A 96 6.25 -1.99 10.12
CA GLY A 96 5.18 -2.05 11.10
C GLY A 96 5.17 -3.32 11.95
N PHE A 97 5.51 -4.47 11.37
CA PHE A 97 5.52 -5.74 12.08
C PHE A 97 6.90 -6.10 12.66
N ALA A 98 8.02 -5.64 12.07
CA ALA A 98 9.35 -5.83 12.66
C ALA A 98 9.57 -5.07 13.98
N ASN A 99 8.91 -3.93 14.16
CA ASN A 99 8.94 -3.19 15.43
C ASN A 99 8.03 -3.81 16.50
N GLY A 100 6.98 -4.53 16.10
CA GLY A 100 6.10 -5.26 17.01
C GLY A 100 6.76 -6.46 17.68
N ASP A 101 7.64 -7.17 16.97
CA ASP A 101 8.38 -8.34 17.51
C ASP A 101 9.49 -7.93 18.49
N ARG A 102 10.23 -6.84 18.22
CA ARG A 102 11.27 -6.35 19.16
C ARG A 102 10.69 -5.86 20.49
N ALA A 103 9.50 -5.28 20.47
CA ALA A 103 8.79 -4.86 21.68
C ALA A 103 8.26 -6.06 22.49
N ALA A 104 7.93 -7.18 21.83
CA ALA A 104 7.52 -8.41 22.49
C ALA A 104 8.70 -9.13 23.16
N ASP A 105 9.87 -9.16 22.52
CA ASP A 105 11.08 -9.79 23.08
C ASP A 105 11.73 -8.98 24.22
N GLY A 106 11.61 -7.64 24.20
CA GLY A 106 12.11 -6.78 25.28
C GLY A 106 11.38 -6.93 26.63
N ALA A 107 10.18 -7.52 26.63
CA ALA A 107 9.39 -7.76 27.83
C ALA A 107 9.69 -9.13 28.52
N GLY A 108 10.47 -10.01 27.88
CA GLY A 108 10.76 -11.36 28.38
C GLY A 108 12.16 -11.56 29.02
N GLY A 109 13.03 -10.55 28.97
CA GLY A 109 14.47 -10.71 29.25
C GLY A 109 14.98 -10.29 30.64
N ALA A 110 14.12 -10.10 31.65
CA ALA A 110 14.54 -9.65 32.98
C ALA A 110 14.16 -10.62 34.10
N THR A 111 14.60 -11.88 34.01
CA THR A 111 14.77 -12.76 35.16
C THR A 111 15.98 -13.67 34.96
N ALA A 112 17.13 -13.26 35.51
CA ALA A 112 18.18 -14.18 35.99
C ALA A 112 18.07 -14.19 37.54
N PRO A 113 18.40 -15.31 38.20
CA PRO A 113 19.81 -15.71 38.37
C PRO A 113 20.23 -16.95 37.58
#